data_AF-A0A942EWF0-F1
#
_entry.id   AF-A0A942EWF0-F1
#
_cell.length_a   1.000
_cell.length_b   1.000
_cell.length_c   1.000
_cell.angle_alpha   90.00
_cell.angle_beta   90.00
_cell.angle_gamma   90.00
#
_symmetry.space_group_name_H-M   'P 1'
#
loop_
_entity.id
_entity.type
_entity.pdbx_description
1 polymer ?
#
loop_
_entity_poly.entity_id
_entity_poly.type
_entity_poly.pdbx_seq_one_letter_code
_entity_poly.pdbx_strand_id
1 'polypeptide(L)'
;MLPDFPQAKNELMQVLTERMKLIQSGFMQPFGELPKFVMHEGDSFRIIRADGSIDEVPMKEAKVKITIEHSEVETMTPAEIIQRVDSMAEEMARQQSQIFFKKINETTAAVGNTIDVGGGELTVDDYLDMLSKVQFNFDENGEPKLPVAVTGEKLHEAMVKIQEQLRTDAAAKARFDEIIRQEKEEWRVRESNRKLVG
;
A
#
# COMPACT_ATOMS: atom_id res chain seq x y z
N MET A 1 49.71 -1.49 -0.70
CA MET A 1 48.38 -0.91 -0.99
C MET A 1 47.64 -1.90 -1.87
N LEU A 2 46.43 -2.30 -1.50
CA LEU A 2 45.59 -3.12 -2.37
C LEU A 2 45.17 -2.25 -3.57
N PRO A 3 45.10 -2.81 -4.80
CA PRO A 3 44.58 -2.07 -5.94
C PRO A 3 43.11 -1.71 -5.70
N ASP A 4 42.73 -0.49 -6.03
CA ASP A 4 41.33 -0.08 -6.02
C ASP A 4 40.67 -0.47 -7.34
N PHE A 5 39.44 -1.00 -7.27
CA PHE A 5 38.65 -1.42 -8.42
C PHE A 5 37.28 -0.71 -8.42
N PRO A 6 37.22 0.58 -8.82
CA PRO A 6 36.00 1.38 -8.74
C PRO A 6 34.83 0.80 -9.56
N GLN A 7 35.11 0.26 -10.75
CA GLN A 7 34.08 -0.33 -11.61
C GLN A 7 33.41 -1.53 -10.95
N ALA A 8 34.21 -2.49 -10.47
CA ALA A 8 33.70 -3.67 -9.78
C ALA A 8 32.90 -3.31 -8.52
N LYS A 9 33.34 -2.30 -7.76
CA LYS A 9 32.60 -1.79 -6.59
C LYS A 9 31.25 -1.21 -6.99
N ASN A 10 31.20 -0.42 -8.05
CA ASN A 10 29.96 0.18 -8.54
C ASN A 10 28.97 -0.88 -9.04
N GLU A 11 29.45 -1.88 -9.78
CA GLU A 11 28.64 -3.02 -10.23
C GLU A 11 28.08 -3.81 -9.04
N LEU A 12 28.93 -4.11 -8.05
CA LEU A 12 28.48 -4.78 -6.83
C LEU A 12 27.41 -3.96 -6.10
N MET A 13 27.62 -2.65 -5.95
CA MET A 13 26.65 -1.76 -5.31
C MET A 13 25.32 -1.70 -6.07
N GLN A 14 25.35 -1.71 -7.41
CA GLN A 14 24.14 -1.78 -8.23
C GLN A 14 23.38 -3.08 -7.98
N VAL A 15 24.05 -4.24 -8.04
CA VAL A 15 23.43 -5.55 -7.80
C VAL A 15 22.82 -5.63 -6.40
N LEU A 16 23.54 -5.18 -5.37
CA LEU A 16 23.01 -5.17 -4.00
C LEU A 16 21.82 -4.21 -3.85
N THR A 17 21.86 -3.05 -4.52
CA THR A 17 20.76 -2.07 -4.50
C THR A 17 19.52 -2.62 -5.19
N GLU A 18 19.66 -3.27 -6.34
CA GLU A 18 18.54 -3.90 -7.07
C GLU A 18 17.92 -5.04 -6.26
N ARG A 19 18.75 -5.88 -5.64
CA ARG A 19 18.27 -6.92 -4.71
C ARG A 19 17.48 -6.31 -3.56
N MET A 20 18.03 -5.29 -2.91
CA MET A 20 17.36 -4.61 -1.79
C MET A 20 15.99 -4.08 -2.23
N LYS A 21 15.89 -3.43 -3.39
CA LYS A 21 14.62 -2.93 -3.95
C LYS A 21 13.61 -4.05 -4.19
N LEU A 22 14.06 -5.19 -4.75
CA LEU A 22 13.20 -6.33 -5.04
C LEU A 22 12.61 -6.91 -3.75
N ILE A 23 13.45 -7.16 -2.74
CA ILE A 23 13.04 -7.74 -1.46
C ILE A 23 12.13 -6.76 -0.71
N GLN A 24 12.54 -5.49 -0.64
CA GLN A 24 11.75 -4.43 -0.03
C GLN A 24 10.34 -4.37 -0.64
N SER A 25 10.24 -4.44 -1.98
CA SER A 25 8.96 -4.44 -2.68
C SER A 25 8.08 -5.60 -2.27
N GLY A 26 8.64 -6.81 -2.10
CA GLY A 26 7.91 -7.98 -1.63
C GLY A 26 7.36 -7.82 -0.20
N PHE A 27 8.09 -7.15 0.69
CA PHE A 27 7.65 -6.90 2.07
C PHE A 27 6.67 -5.73 2.22
N MET A 28 6.61 -4.80 1.25
CA MET A 28 5.70 -3.65 1.31
C MET A 28 4.23 -4.00 1.00
N GLN A 29 3.94 -5.26 0.66
CA GLN A 29 2.61 -5.78 0.32
C GLN A 29 1.87 -4.82 -0.64
N PRO A 30 0.59 -4.40 -0.56
CA PRO A 30 -0.05 -3.79 -1.74
C PRO A 30 0.64 -2.50 -2.23
N PHE A 31 1.51 -1.90 -1.41
CA PHE A 31 2.31 -0.73 -1.79
C PHE A 31 3.56 -1.04 -2.63
N GLY A 32 3.99 -2.30 -2.69
CA GLY A 32 5.15 -2.73 -3.49
C GLY A 32 4.96 -2.50 -4.99
N GLU A 33 3.72 -2.64 -5.47
CA GLU A 33 3.35 -2.45 -6.88
C GLU A 33 3.18 -0.97 -7.27
N LEU A 34 3.22 -0.05 -6.30
CA LEU A 34 3.06 1.36 -6.60
C LEU A 34 4.23 1.88 -7.44
N PRO A 35 3.95 2.67 -8.49
CA PRO A 35 5.00 3.27 -9.30
C PRO A 35 5.85 4.21 -8.44
N LYS A 36 7.18 4.04 -8.54
CA LYS A 36 8.16 4.87 -7.84
C LYS A 36 8.83 5.80 -8.84
N PHE A 37 8.94 7.06 -8.48
CA PHE A 37 9.65 8.06 -9.28
C PHE A 37 10.64 8.80 -8.39
N VAL A 38 11.75 9.24 -8.99
CA VAL A 38 12.76 10.04 -8.30
C VAL A 38 12.37 11.50 -8.38
N MET A 39 12.30 12.16 -7.23
CA MET A 39 12.20 13.62 -7.15
C MET A 39 13.61 14.16 -6.93
N HIS A 40 14.09 15.00 -7.86
CA HIS A 40 15.42 15.59 -7.77
C HIS A 40 15.46 16.85 -6.91
N GLU A 41 14.33 17.55 -6.80
CA GLU A 41 14.19 18.82 -6.10
C GLU A 41 12.90 18.84 -5.28
N GLY A 42 12.89 19.68 -4.24
CA GLY A 42 11.77 19.85 -3.32
C GLY A 42 11.84 18.93 -2.09
N ASP A 43 11.17 19.36 -1.02
CA ASP A 43 11.05 18.68 0.27
C ASP A 43 9.59 18.49 0.73
N SER A 44 8.62 18.93 -0.08
CA SER A 44 7.19 18.75 0.14
C SER A 44 6.42 18.64 -1.18
N PHE A 45 5.16 18.20 -1.10
CA PHE A 45 4.20 18.27 -2.20
C PHE A 45 2.88 18.86 -1.72
N ARG A 46 2.15 19.53 -2.62
CA ARG A 46 0.85 20.14 -2.33
C ARG A 46 -0.25 19.45 -3.13
N ILE A 47 -1.32 19.08 -2.45
CA ILE A 47 -2.54 18.55 -3.05
C ILE A 47 -3.56 19.68 -3.06
N ILE A 48 -3.97 20.11 -4.25
CA ILE A 48 -5.05 21.08 -4.43
C ILE A 48 -6.31 20.28 -4.76
N ARG A 49 -7.29 20.33 -3.86
CA ARG A 49 -8.57 19.61 -4.03
C ARG A 49 -9.56 20.45 -4.85
N ALA A 50 -10.63 19.81 -5.33
CA ALA A 50 -11.66 20.45 -6.13
C ALA A 50 -12.39 21.59 -5.40
N ASP A 51 -12.43 21.55 -4.06
CA ASP A 51 -13.00 22.59 -3.20
C ASP A 51 -12.03 23.76 -2.95
N GLY A 52 -10.84 23.73 -3.55
CA GLY A 52 -9.79 24.74 -3.36
C GLY A 52 -8.97 24.56 -2.08
N SER A 53 -9.25 23.54 -1.25
CA SER A 53 -8.42 23.24 -0.08
C SER A 53 -7.03 22.77 -0.53
N ILE A 54 -6.02 23.22 0.20
CA ILE A 54 -4.62 22.89 -0.06
C ILE A 54 -4.11 22.06 1.12
N ASP A 55 -3.58 20.88 0.82
CA ASP A 55 -2.92 20.01 1.79
C ASP A 55 -1.45 19.90 1.43
N GLU A 56 -0.57 20.38 2.31
CA GLU A 56 0.87 20.30 2.15
C GLU A 56 1.40 19.08 2.90
N VAL A 57 2.10 18.22 2.17
CA VAL A 57 2.64 16.98 2.70
C VAL A 57 4.16 17.05 2.64
N PRO A 58 4.84 17.16 3.80
CA PRO A 58 6.29 17.15 3.83
C PRO A 58 6.83 15.74 3.53
N MET A 59 8.02 15.67 2.95
CA MET A 59 8.74 14.42 2.78
C MET A 59 9.16 13.86 4.15
N LYS A 60 8.99 12.55 4.32
CA LYS A 60 9.43 11.82 5.51
C LYS A 60 10.64 10.98 5.16
N GLU A 61 11.73 11.16 5.90
CA GLU A 61 12.92 10.34 5.75
C GLU A 61 12.67 8.94 6.33
N ALA A 62 12.98 7.90 5.55
CA ALA A 62 13.08 6.51 6.02
C ALA A 62 14.53 6.06 5.82
N LYS A 63 15.17 5.59 6.88
CA LYS A 63 16.60 5.27 6.88
C LYS A 63 16.88 4.06 7.76
N VAL A 64 17.70 3.17 7.21
CA VAL A 64 18.20 1.98 7.93
C VAL A 64 19.71 2.10 8.04
N LYS A 65 20.22 1.91 9.26
CA LYS A 65 21.66 1.90 9.56
C LYS A 65 22.08 0.48 9.88
N ILE A 66 23.12 0.00 9.22
CA ILE A 66 23.87 -1.18 9.61
C ILE A 66 25.25 -0.76 10.08
N THR A 67 25.70 -1.40 11.15
CA THR A 67 27.07 -1.30 11.63
C THR A 67 27.80 -2.59 11.26
N ILE A 68 28.97 -2.47 10.64
CA ILE A 68 29.89 -3.57 10.39
C ILE A 68 31.16 -3.27 11.16
N GLU A 69 31.50 -4.13 12.11
CA GLU A 69 32.75 -3.97 12.86
C GLU A 69 33.93 -4.40 12.00
N HIS A 70 35.07 -3.71 12.13
CA HIS A 70 36.25 -4.00 11.30
C HIS A 70 36.71 -5.47 11.45
N SER A 71 36.59 -6.04 12.65
CA SER A 71 36.93 -7.45 12.92
C SER A 71 36.04 -8.44 12.17
N GLU A 72 34.82 -8.06 11.80
CA GLU A 72 33.91 -8.93 11.05
C GLU A 72 34.29 -8.99 9.57
N VAL A 73 34.93 -7.95 9.02
CA VAL A 73 35.23 -7.83 7.58
C VAL A 73 36.15 -8.94 7.10
N GLU A 74 37.08 -9.41 7.94
CA GLU A 74 38.04 -10.46 7.59
C GLU A 74 37.39 -11.85 7.45
N THR A 75 36.31 -12.10 8.21
CA THR A 75 35.64 -13.40 8.25
C THR A 75 34.30 -13.41 7.50
N MET A 76 33.78 -12.25 7.12
CA MET A 76 32.46 -12.12 6.52
C MET A 76 32.40 -12.77 5.16
N THR A 77 31.47 -13.69 5.02
CA THR A 77 31.18 -14.38 3.77
C THR A 77 30.23 -13.56 2.89
N PRO A 78 30.24 -13.76 1.57
CA PRO A 78 29.24 -13.15 0.68
C PRO A 78 27.80 -13.46 1.07
N ALA A 79 27.54 -14.65 1.65
CA ALA A 79 26.22 -15.03 2.13
C ALA A 79 25.75 -14.16 3.32
N GLU A 80 26.64 -13.84 4.25
CA GLU A 80 26.33 -12.96 5.38
C GLU A 80 26.11 -11.50 4.93
N ILE A 81 26.84 -11.04 3.91
CA ILE A 81 26.60 -9.72 3.29
C ILE A 81 25.18 -9.68 2.71
N ILE A 82 24.80 -10.70 1.94
CA ILE A 82 23.45 -10.81 1.36
C ILE A 82 22.39 -10.81 2.47
N GLN A 83 22.60 -11.59 3.53
CA GLN A 83 21.66 -11.64 4.66
C GLN A 83 21.50 -10.27 5.32
N ARG A 84 22.59 -9.52 5.53
CA ARG A 84 22.52 -8.15 6.06
C ARG A 84 21.72 -7.23 5.15
N VAL A 85 21.95 -7.29 3.84
CA VAL A 85 21.18 -6.50 2.85
C VAL A 85 19.69 -6.87 2.87
N ASP A 86 19.37 -8.15 2.99
CA ASP A 86 17.99 -8.63 3.07
C ASP A 86 17.30 -8.09 4.34
N SER A 87 17.99 -8.12 5.49
CA SER A 87 17.50 -7.50 6.72
C SER A 87 17.32 -5.98 6.61
N MET A 88 18.18 -5.27 5.85
CA MET A 88 17.97 -3.84 5.56
C MET A 88 16.70 -3.62 4.76
N ALA A 89 16.46 -4.47 3.75
CA ALA A 89 15.30 -4.36 2.88
C ALA A 89 14.00 -4.56 3.68
N GLU A 90 13.98 -5.54 4.59
CA GLU A 90 12.85 -5.79 5.49
C GLU A 90 12.57 -4.61 6.43
N GLU A 91 13.61 -4.08 7.08
CA GLU A 91 13.46 -2.93 7.99
C GLU A 91 12.99 -1.68 7.24
N MET A 92 13.53 -1.44 6.04
CA MET A 92 13.11 -0.32 5.20
C MET A 92 11.65 -0.47 4.76
N ALA A 93 11.24 -1.67 4.35
CA ALA A 93 9.85 -1.96 3.99
C ALA A 93 8.92 -1.72 5.18
N ARG A 94 9.30 -2.16 6.38
CA ARG A 94 8.53 -1.94 7.61
C ARG A 94 8.32 -0.45 7.89
N GLN A 95 9.38 0.36 7.85
CA GLN A 95 9.29 1.80 8.07
C GLN A 95 8.37 2.47 7.05
N GLN A 96 8.52 2.12 5.77
CA GLN A 96 7.69 2.70 4.71
C GLN A 96 6.22 2.30 4.85
N SER A 97 5.93 1.01 5.08
CA SER A 97 4.56 0.53 5.30
C SER A 97 3.89 1.24 6.48
N GLN A 98 4.61 1.48 7.58
CA GLN A 98 4.09 2.25 8.71
C GLN A 98 3.75 3.69 8.32
N ILE A 99 4.60 4.35 7.51
CA ILE A 99 4.33 5.70 7.00
C ILE A 99 3.07 5.69 6.13
N PHE A 100 2.93 4.72 5.22
CA PHE A 100 1.75 4.59 4.35
C PHE A 100 0.47 4.38 5.16
N PHE A 101 0.42 3.36 6.03
CA PHE A 101 -0.77 3.08 6.83
C PHE A 101 -1.13 4.23 7.76
N LYS A 102 -0.13 4.89 8.36
CA LYS A 102 -0.36 6.09 9.18
C LYS A 102 -1.02 7.20 8.36
N LYS A 103 -0.51 7.50 7.16
CA LYS A 103 -1.10 8.54 6.31
C LYS A 103 -2.49 8.17 5.80
N ILE A 104 -2.75 6.90 5.51
CA ILE A 104 -4.09 6.40 5.17
C ILE A 104 -5.04 6.69 6.33
N ASN A 105 -4.71 6.25 7.55
CA ASN A 105 -5.55 6.49 8.73
C ASN A 105 -5.78 7.98 9.01
N GLU A 106 -4.73 8.81 8.93
CA GLU A 106 -4.87 10.26 9.13
C GLU A 106 -5.83 10.87 8.10
N THR A 107 -5.73 10.46 6.83
CA THR A 107 -6.52 11.01 5.75
C THR A 107 -7.97 10.53 5.80
N THR A 108 -8.21 9.24 6.07
CA THR A 108 -9.56 8.67 6.17
C THR A 108 -10.30 9.18 7.39
N ALA A 109 -9.62 9.31 8.54
CA ALA A 109 -10.22 9.88 9.74
C ALA A 109 -10.59 11.36 9.56
N ALA A 110 -9.74 12.16 8.89
CA ALA A 110 -9.98 13.58 8.66
C ALA A 110 -11.26 13.84 7.82
N VAL A 111 -11.59 12.93 6.91
CA VAL A 111 -12.79 13.04 6.06
C VAL A 111 -13.97 12.22 6.58
N GLY A 112 -13.85 11.63 7.77
CA GLY A 112 -14.92 10.80 8.36
C GLY A 112 -15.17 9.48 7.64
N ASN A 113 -14.24 9.02 6.80
CA ASN A 113 -14.34 7.75 6.08
C ASN A 113 -13.75 6.59 6.91
N THR A 114 -14.17 6.51 8.16
CA THR A 114 -13.76 5.45 9.10
C THR A 114 -15.01 4.85 9.74
N ILE A 115 -15.05 3.53 9.84
CA ILE A 115 -16.11 2.79 10.52
C ILE A 115 -15.52 2.26 11.83
N ASP A 116 -16.07 2.70 12.95
CA ASP A 116 -15.70 2.22 14.28
C ASP A 116 -16.63 1.09 14.71
N VAL A 117 -16.08 -0.12 14.84
CA VAL A 117 -16.81 -1.31 15.28
C VAL A 117 -16.83 -1.46 16.81
N GLY A 118 -16.35 -0.47 17.56
CA GLY A 118 -16.45 -0.41 19.03
C GLY A 118 -15.72 -1.54 19.75
N GLY A 119 -14.74 -2.18 19.10
CA GLY A 119 -14.05 -3.37 19.61
C GLY A 119 -14.81 -4.69 19.43
N GLY A 120 -15.96 -4.69 18.75
CA GLY A 120 -16.70 -5.89 18.35
C GLY A 120 -16.05 -6.67 17.20
N GLU A 121 -16.63 -7.83 16.87
CA GLU A 121 -16.29 -8.55 15.64
C GLU A 121 -16.90 -7.84 14.43
N LEU A 122 -16.15 -7.70 13.35
CA LEU A 122 -16.64 -7.09 12.10
C LEU A 122 -17.85 -7.89 11.58
N THR A 123 -18.95 -7.19 11.31
CA THR A 123 -20.17 -7.81 10.77
C THR A 123 -20.32 -7.60 9.27
N VAL A 124 -21.25 -8.32 8.65
CA VAL A 124 -21.64 -8.07 7.24
C VAL A 124 -22.16 -6.65 7.05
N ASP A 125 -22.92 -6.12 8.00
CA ASP A 125 -23.47 -4.78 7.89
C ASP A 125 -22.37 -3.72 7.90
N ASP A 126 -21.35 -3.87 8.75
CA ASP A 126 -20.18 -2.99 8.78
C ASP A 126 -19.41 -3.05 7.46
N TYR A 127 -19.25 -4.26 6.89
CA TYR A 127 -18.58 -4.45 5.61
C TYR A 127 -19.37 -3.82 4.44
N LEU A 128 -20.69 -3.95 4.42
CA LEU A 128 -21.54 -3.33 3.42
C LEU A 128 -21.55 -1.80 3.55
N ASP A 129 -21.57 -1.26 4.78
CA ASP A 129 -21.42 0.18 5.02
C ASP A 129 -20.06 0.67 4.51
N MET A 130 -18.99 -0.10 4.74
CA MET A 130 -17.65 0.20 4.21
C MET A 130 -17.66 0.26 2.68
N LEU A 131 -18.22 -0.76 2.01
CA LEU A 131 -18.28 -0.80 0.55
C LEU A 131 -19.09 0.35 -0.03
N SER A 132 -20.17 0.77 0.64
CA SER A 132 -20.98 1.90 0.18
C SER A 132 -20.24 3.25 0.18
N LYS A 133 -19.15 3.37 0.94
CA LYS A 133 -18.33 4.59 1.06
C LYS A 133 -17.09 4.56 0.18
N VAL A 134 -16.76 3.42 -0.42
CA VAL A 134 -15.55 3.26 -1.22
C VAL A 134 -15.90 3.21 -2.69
N GLN A 135 -15.32 4.13 -3.46
CA GLN A 135 -15.40 4.09 -4.92
C GLN A 135 -14.48 3.00 -5.47
N PHE A 136 -14.97 2.23 -6.44
CA PHE A 136 -14.17 1.25 -7.15
C PHE A 136 -14.48 1.26 -8.65
N ASN A 137 -13.61 0.62 -9.42
CA ASN A 137 -13.71 0.57 -10.87
C ASN A 137 -14.36 -0.74 -11.31
N PHE A 138 -14.80 -0.78 -12.56
CA PHE A 138 -15.30 -2.00 -13.19
C PHE A 138 -14.37 -2.45 -14.31
N ASP A 139 -14.30 -3.75 -14.55
CA ASP A 139 -13.58 -4.30 -15.70
C ASP A 139 -14.41 -4.24 -16.99
N GLU A 140 -13.85 -4.75 -18.09
CA GLU A 140 -14.51 -4.77 -19.41
C GLU A 140 -15.79 -5.62 -19.44
N ASN A 141 -15.90 -6.61 -18.56
CA ASN A 141 -17.11 -7.45 -18.40
C ASN A 141 -18.15 -6.79 -17.49
N GLY A 142 -17.78 -5.68 -16.84
CA GLY A 142 -18.62 -4.95 -15.92
C GLY A 142 -18.65 -5.56 -14.51
N GLU A 143 -17.64 -6.36 -14.16
CA GLU A 143 -17.43 -6.89 -12.81
C GLU A 143 -16.68 -5.87 -11.94
N PRO A 144 -17.04 -5.72 -10.65
CA PRO A 144 -16.40 -4.76 -9.76
C PRO A 144 -14.98 -5.19 -9.40
N LYS A 145 -14.02 -4.28 -9.56
CA LYS A 145 -12.65 -4.42 -9.05
C LYS A 145 -12.61 -3.96 -7.60
N LEU A 146 -13.00 -4.85 -6.69
CA LEU A 146 -13.07 -4.55 -5.26
C LEU A 146 -11.70 -4.17 -4.68
N PRO A 147 -11.66 -3.28 -3.68
CA PRO A 147 -10.43 -2.91 -2.98
C PRO A 147 -9.75 -4.11 -2.33
N VAL A 148 -8.41 -4.10 -2.30
CA VAL A 148 -7.63 -5.08 -1.54
C VAL A 148 -7.75 -4.74 -0.05
N ALA A 149 -8.34 -5.65 0.72
CA ALA A 149 -8.40 -5.55 2.18
C ALA A 149 -7.09 -6.05 2.79
N VAL A 150 -6.40 -5.18 3.53
CA VAL A 150 -5.23 -5.57 4.34
C VAL A 150 -5.67 -5.75 5.78
N THR A 151 -5.65 -7.00 6.25
CA THR A 151 -6.13 -7.36 7.58
C THR A 151 -5.11 -8.21 8.33
N GLY A 152 -5.10 -8.12 9.66
CA GLY A 152 -4.43 -9.09 10.50
C GLY A 152 -5.21 -10.40 10.56
N GLU A 153 -4.56 -11.47 11.04
CA GLU A 153 -5.10 -12.84 11.06
C GLU A 153 -6.51 -12.94 11.66
N LYS A 154 -6.75 -12.30 12.82
CA LYS A 154 -8.07 -12.31 13.48
C LYS A 154 -9.18 -11.68 12.62
N LEU A 155 -8.88 -10.60 11.90
CA LEU A 155 -9.85 -9.94 11.03
C LEU A 155 -10.06 -10.72 9.73
N HIS A 156 -9.06 -11.48 9.28
CA HIS A 156 -9.20 -12.36 8.13
C HIS A 156 -10.26 -13.43 8.36
N GLU A 157 -10.31 -14.05 9.54
CA GLU A 157 -11.36 -15.03 9.87
C GLU A 157 -12.76 -14.42 9.81
N ALA A 158 -12.94 -13.20 10.34
CA ALA A 158 -14.21 -12.49 10.25
C ALA A 158 -14.60 -12.19 8.78
N MET A 159 -13.63 -11.78 7.96
CA MET A 159 -13.85 -11.54 6.52
C MET A 159 -14.30 -12.81 5.77
N VAL A 160 -13.74 -13.98 6.11
CA VAL A 160 -14.18 -15.26 5.51
C VAL A 160 -15.64 -15.56 5.89
N LYS A 161 -16.03 -15.33 7.14
CA LYS A 161 -17.43 -15.50 7.58
C LYS A 161 -18.36 -14.54 6.84
N ILE A 162 -17.96 -13.27 6.67
CA ILE A 162 -18.71 -12.25 5.94
C ILE A 162 -18.92 -12.67 4.48
N GLN A 163 -17.88 -13.18 3.81
CA GLN A 163 -18.00 -13.68 2.43
C GLN A 163 -18.98 -14.83 2.31
N GLU A 164 -18.97 -15.77 3.27
CA GLU A 164 -19.93 -16.88 3.26
C GLU A 164 -21.36 -16.40 3.53
N GLN A 165 -21.55 -15.43 4.44
CA GLN A 165 -22.85 -14.82 4.67
C GLN A 165 -23.38 -14.09 3.43
N LEU A 166 -22.55 -13.33 2.71
CA LEU A 166 -22.92 -12.70 1.44
C LEU A 166 -23.35 -13.70 0.36
N ARG A 167 -22.87 -14.95 0.44
CA ARG A 167 -23.21 -16.03 -0.50
C ARG A 167 -24.49 -16.76 -0.12
N THR A 168 -24.78 -16.87 1.17
CA THR A 168 -25.85 -17.74 1.71
C THR A 168 -27.09 -16.97 2.16
N ASP A 169 -26.94 -15.74 2.62
CA ASP A 169 -28.06 -14.88 3.02
C ASP A 169 -28.53 -14.03 1.83
N ALA A 170 -29.78 -14.28 1.43
CA ALA A 170 -30.43 -13.57 0.34
C ALA A 170 -30.58 -12.06 0.61
N ALA A 171 -30.78 -11.64 1.86
CA ALA A 171 -30.92 -10.22 2.21
C ALA A 171 -29.58 -9.49 2.12
N ALA A 172 -28.53 -10.08 2.68
CA ALA A 172 -27.16 -9.56 2.57
C ALA A 172 -26.71 -9.45 1.12
N LYS A 173 -26.96 -10.50 0.31
CA LYS A 173 -26.64 -10.51 -1.12
C LYS A 173 -27.39 -9.41 -1.87
N ALA A 174 -28.69 -9.24 -1.63
CA ALA A 174 -29.48 -8.21 -2.29
C ALA A 174 -28.95 -6.79 -1.98
N ARG A 175 -28.52 -6.54 -0.75
CA ARG A 175 -27.89 -5.26 -0.37
C ARG A 175 -26.53 -5.07 -1.04
N PHE A 176 -25.72 -6.11 -1.12
CA PHE A 176 -24.46 -6.07 -1.86
C PHE A 176 -24.68 -5.74 -3.33
N ASP A 177 -25.59 -6.45 -3.99
CA ASP A 177 -25.91 -6.24 -5.41
C ASP A 177 -26.44 -4.81 -5.66
N GLU A 178 -27.22 -4.26 -4.73
CA GLU A 178 -27.67 -2.87 -4.78
C GLU A 178 -26.50 -1.87 -4.72
N ILE A 179 -25.56 -2.06 -3.79
CA ILE A 179 -24.37 -1.21 -3.66
C ILE A 179 -23.53 -1.25 -4.94
N ILE A 180 -23.27 -2.46 -5.46
CA ILE A 180 -22.52 -2.62 -6.71
C ILE A 180 -23.24 -1.92 -7.88
N ARG A 181 -24.57 -2.03 -7.95
CA ARG A 181 -25.36 -1.38 -9.00
C ARG A 181 -25.27 0.15 -8.92
N GLN A 182 -25.39 0.72 -7.72
CA GLN A 182 -25.29 2.16 -7.51
C GLN A 182 -23.90 2.68 -7.90
N GLU A 183 -22.84 2.05 -7.39
CA GLU A 183 -21.46 2.45 -7.74
C GLU A 183 -21.17 2.28 -9.23
N LYS A 184 -21.76 1.29 -9.91
CA LYS A 184 -21.62 1.11 -11.36
C LYS A 184 -22.21 2.28 -12.15
N GLU A 185 -23.34 2.82 -11.70
CA GLU A 185 -23.95 3.98 -12.35
C GLU A 185 -23.13 5.24 -12.10
N GLU A 186 -22.66 5.46 -10.87
CA GLU A 186 -21.76 6.56 -10.55
C GLU A 186 -20.45 6.48 -11.35
N TRP A 187 -19.87 5.29 -11.47
CA TRP A 187 -18.69 5.05 -12.29
C TRP A 187 -18.93 5.39 -13.75
N ARG A 188 -20.08 5.01 -14.33
CA ARG A 188 -20.44 5.37 -15.71
C ARG A 188 -20.52 6.88 -15.92
N VAL A 189 -21.13 7.60 -14.98
CA VAL A 189 -21.19 9.06 -15.01
C VAL A 189 -19.78 9.66 -14.97
N ARG A 190 -18.91 9.16 -14.08
CA ARG A 190 -17.50 9.59 -14.00
C ARG A 190 -16.73 9.33 -15.30
N GLU A 191 -16.87 8.15 -15.88
CA GLU A 191 -16.22 7.79 -17.15
C GLU A 191 -16.75 8.59 -18.34
N SER A 192 -18.05 8.87 -18.38
CA SER A 192 -18.64 9.76 -19.38
C SER A 192 -18.07 11.17 -19.28
N ASN A 193 -17.99 11.71 -18.06
CA ASN A 193 -17.38 13.02 -17.82
C ASN A 193 -15.92 13.05 -18.28
N ARG A 194 -15.10 12.04 -17.96
CA ARG A 194 -13.69 11.96 -18.41
C ARG A 194 -13.54 12.01 -19.94
N LYS A 195 -14.49 11.43 -20.68
CA LYS A 195 -14.48 11.42 -22.16
C LYS A 195 -14.93 12.75 -22.78
N LEU A 196 -15.76 13.52 -22.07
CA LEU A 196 -16.34 14.78 -22.58
C LEU A 196 -15.44 16.01 -22.35
N VAL A 197 -14.44 15.92 -21.47
CA VAL A 197 -13.43 16.97 -21.26
C VAL A 197 -12.15 16.77 -22.11
N GLY A 198 -12.22 15.91 -23.13
CA GLY A 198 -11.17 15.72 -24.14
C GLY A 198 -11.29 16.67 -25.33
#